data_AF-A0AAJ2R724-F1
#
_entry.id   AF-A0AAJ2R724-F1
#
_cell.length_a   1.000
_cell.length_b   1.000
_cell.length_c   1.000
_cell.angle_alpha   90.00
_cell.angle_beta   90.00
_cell.angle_gamma   90.00
#
_symmetry.space_group_name_H-M   'P 1'
#
loop_
_entity.id
_entity.type
_entity.pdbx_description
1 polymer ?
#
loop_
_entity_poly.entity_id
_entity_poly.type
_entity_poly.pdbx_seq_one_letter_code
_entity_poly.pdbx_strand_id
1 'polypeptide(L)'
;MASSATSSSKTAWWTTATRGAPGNLVLDRDASMSALKHEYGHFLDDQALGFPGQRFYYENPDFRLASERRQYLGDIRTARQLGDDTARAQLIRDYLGEKNDLVDRYYFTQDRKPIPYGTLR
;
A
#
# COMPACT_ATOMS: atom_id res chain seq x y z
N MET A 1 4.93 -27.18 11.86
CA MET A 1 5.40 -25.95 12.52
C MET A 1 5.12 -24.80 11.57
N ALA A 2 4.12 -23.98 11.86
CA ALA A 2 3.82 -22.80 11.05
C ALA A 2 4.77 -21.68 11.50
N SER A 3 5.65 -21.25 10.62
CA SER A 3 6.50 -20.08 10.86
C SER A 3 5.58 -18.88 11.04
N SER A 4 5.55 -18.33 12.25
CA SER A 4 4.98 -17.01 12.50
C SER A 4 5.88 -16.00 11.78
N ALA A 5 5.43 -15.54 10.60
CA ALA A 5 6.08 -14.46 9.88
C ALA A 5 5.84 -13.13 10.60
N THR A 6 6.44 -12.96 11.77
CA THR A 6 6.75 -11.66 12.35
C THR A 6 8.18 -11.31 11.94
N SER A 7 8.33 -10.87 10.69
CA SER A 7 9.46 -10.04 10.27
C SER A 7 8.88 -8.90 9.47
N SER A 8 9.28 -7.69 9.82
CA SER A 8 8.93 -6.45 9.13
C SER A 8 9.48 -6.54 7.70
N SER A 9 8.71 -7.14 6.77
CA SER A 9 9.09 -7.26 5.37
C SER A 9 9.16 -5.86 4.77
N LYS A 10 10.36 -5.39 4.41
CA LYS A 10 10.56 -4.03 3.87
C LYS A 10 10.47 -3.96 2.35
N THR A 11 9.74 -4.90 1.73
CA THR A 11 9.48 -4.80 0.28
C THR A 11 8.51 -3.66 0.05
N ALA A 12 8.85 -2.75 -0.85
CA ALA A 12 8.10 -1.51 -1.03
C ALA A 12 8.37 -0.88 -2.40
N TRP A 13 7.34 -0.35 -3.05
CA TRP A 13 7.42 0.54 -4.20
C TRP A 13 7.44 2.01 -3.76
N TRP A 14 8.53 2.70 -4.06
CA TRP A 14 8.70 4.11 -3.71
C TRP A 14 8.64 4.99 -4.95
N THR A 15 7.56 5.74 -5.11
CA THR A 15 7.46 6.78 -6.15
C THR A 15 8.55 7.83 -5.95
N THR A 16 9.16 8.30 -7.03
CA THR A 16 10.13 9.41 -6.98
C THR A 16 9.44 10.77 -6.79
N ALA A 17 10.19 11.77 -6.34
CA ALA A 17 9.73 13.16 -6.34
C ALA A 17 9.68 13.77 -7.75
N THR A 18 10.36 13.17 -8.73
CA THR A 18 10.45 13.68 -10.10
C THR A 18 9.35 13.10 -10.99
N ARG A 19 8.45 13.95 -11.50
CA ARG A 19 7.41 13.51 -12.44
C ARG A 19 8.01 12.94 -13.72
N GLY A 20 7.43 11.85 -14.22
CA GLY A 20 7.81 11.16 -15.45
C GLY A 20 8.96 10.16 -15.30
N ALA A 21 9.57 10.07 -14.12
CA ALA A 21 10.60 9.08 -13.82
C ALA A 21 10.00 7.94 -12.97
N PRO A 22 10.38 6.68 -13.21
CA PRO A 22 9.94 5.57 -12.38
C PRO A 22 10.49 5.69 -10.95
N GLY A 23 9.75 5.13 -10.02
CA GLY A 23 10.16 4.92 -8.63
C GLY A 23 11.20 3.82 -8.44
N ASN A 24 11.42 3.42 -7.19
CA ASN A 24 12.33 2.34 -6.81
C ASN A 24 11.57 1.21 -6.13
N LEU A 25 11.82 -0.03 -6.55
CA LEU A 25 11.38 -1.23 -5.82
C LEU A 25 12.47 -1.64 -4.84
N VAL A 26 12.15 -1.63 -3.55
CA VAL A 26 12.98 -2.23 -2.50
C VAL A 26 12.53 -3.67 -2.35
N LEU A 27 13.48 -4.60 -2.41
CA LEU A 27 13.24 -6.03 -2.24
C LEU A 27 13.83 -6.50 -0.92
N ASP A 28 12.99 -7.09 -0.09
CA ASP A 28 13.41 -7.91 1.02
C ASP A 28 13.65 -9.35 0.52
N ARG A 29 14.77 -9.97 0.90
CA ARG A 29 15.09 -11.34 0.47
C ARG A 29 14.10 -12.37 1.01
N ASP A 30 13.48 -12.06 2.14
CA ASP A 30 12.51 -12.94 2.80
C ASP A 30 11.06 -12.58 2.42
N ALA A 31 10.88 -11.67 1.45
CA ALA A 31 9.55 -11.30 0.97
C ALA A 31 8.83 -12.48 0.35
N SER A 32 7.55 -12.61 0.67
CA SER A 32 6.69 -13.56 -0.04
C SER A 32 6.50 -13.13 -1.49
N MET A 33 6.23 -14.09 -2.38
CA MET A 33 5.84 -13.79 -3.77
C MET A 33 4.56 -12.93 -3.84
N SER A 34 3.68 -13.02 -2.84
CA SER A 34 2.49 -12.16 -2.75
C SER A 34 2.90 -10.71 -2.50
N ALA A 35 3.80 -10.47 -1.54
CA ALA A 35 4.33 -9.13 -1.27
C ALA A 35 5.05 -8.53 -2.50
N LEU A 36 5.80 -9.35 -3.26
CA LEU A 36 6.38 -8.86 -4.51
C LEU A 36 5.32 -8.45 -5.54
N LYS A 37 4.24 -9.23 -5.68
CA LYS A 37 3.12 -8.89 -6.57
C LYS A 37 2.37 -7.65 -6.12
N HIS A 38 2.26 -7.43 -4.81
CA HIS A 38 1.68 -6.23 -4.22
C HIS A 38 2.43 -4.98 -4.70
N GLU A 39 3.75 -4.95 -4.49
CA GLU A 39 4.58 -3.81 -4.91
C GLU A 39 4.65 -3.64 -6.41
N TYR A 40 4.65 -4.75 -7.17
CA TYR A 40 4.53 -4.69 -8.62
C TYR A 40 3.19 -4.07 -9.07
N GLY A 41 2.11 -4.30 -8.32
CA GLY A 41 0.83 -3.64 -8.52
C GLY A 41 0.92 -2.12 -8.39
N HIS A 42 1.63 -1.61 -7.38
CA HIS A 42 1.89 -0.17 -7.26
C HIS A 42 2.73 0.39 -8.40
N PHE A 43 3.74 -0.34 -8.86
CA PHE A 43 4.48 0.03 -10.07
C PHE A 43 3.57 0.17 -11.28
N LEU A 44 2.67 -0.80 -11.52
CA LEU A 44 1.73 -0.75 -12.64
C LEU A 44 0.76 0.42 -12.54
N ASP A 45 0.31 0.74 -11.33
CA ASP A 45 -0.55 1.91 -11.08
C ASP A 45 0.17 3.23 -11.38
N ASP A 46 1.43 3.37 -10.94
CA ASP A 46 2.29 4.53 -11.21
C ASP A 46 2.60 4.64 -12.72
N GLN A 47 2.91 3.52 -13.37
CA GLN A 47 3.15 3.45 -14.82
C GLN A 47 1.90 3.86 -15.62
N ALA A 48 0.71 3.38 -15.24
CA ALA A 48 -0.54 3.70 -15.94
C ALA A 48 -0.88 5.21 -15.90
N LEU A 49 -0.35 5.93 -14.90
CA LEU A 49 -0.47 7.37 -14.76
C LEU A 49 0.71 8.16 -15.38
N GLY A 50 1.69 7.47 -15.99
CA GLY A 50 2.88 8.09 -16.55
C GLY A 50 3.89 8.55 -15.49
N PHE A 51 3.97 7.86 -14.36
CA PHE A 51 4.84 8.16 -13.22
C PHE A 51 4.64 9.58 -12.68
N PRO A 52 3.45 9.92 -12.14
CA PRO A 52 3.09 11.28 -11.75
C PRO A 52 3.94 11.83 -10.59
N GLY A 53 4.64 10.96 -9.87
CA GLY A 53 5.51 11.28 -8.75
C GLY A 53 4.78 11.40 -7.41
N GLN A 54 5.54 11.45 -6.32
CA GLN A 54 5.03 11.35 -4.94
C GLN A 54 3.97 12.41 -4.60
N ARG A 55 4.13 13.64 -5.12
CA ARG A 55 3.19 14.76 -4.90
C ARG A 55 1.76 14.42 -5.33
N PHE A 56 1.60 13.72 -6.45
CA PHE A 56 0.27 13.32 -6.93
C PHE A 56 -0.46 12.46 -5.88
N TYR A 57 0.22 11.48 -5.29
CA TYR A 57 -0.37 10.60 -4.29
C TYR A 57 -0.65 11.29 -2.95
N TYR A 58 0.06 12.38 -2.63
CA TYR A 58 -0.27 13.24 -1.50
C TYR A 58 -1.53 14.07 -1.76
N GLU A 59 -1.67 14.61 -2.97
CA GLU A 59 -2.81 15.45 -3.35
C GLU A 59 -4.07 14.62 -3.69
N ASN A 60 -3.91 13.32 -3.96
CA ASN A 60 -4.99 12.41 -4.35
C ASN A 60 -5.05 11.17 -3.41
N PRO A 61 -5.36 11.36 -2.11
CA PRO A 61 -5.39 10.27 -1.13
C PRO A 61 -6.41 9.18 -1.46
N ASP A 62 -7.52 9.52 -2.12
CA ASP A 62 -8.51 8.52 -2.59
C ASP A 62 -7.88 7.55 -3.60
N PHE A 63 -7.02 8.05 -4.51
CA PHE A 63 -6.32 7.21 -5.48
C PHE A 63 -5.36 6.26 -4.78
N ARG A 64 -4.59 6.78 -3.82
CA ARG A 64 -3.67 5.98 -3.00
C ARG A 64 -4.43 4.88 -2.26
N LEU A 65 -5.50 5.22 -1.56
CA LEU A 65 -6.31 4.23 -0.84
C LEU A 65 -6.93 3.18 -1.76
N ALA A 66 -7.39 3.57 -2.95
CA ALA A 66 -7.92 2.64 -3.94
C ALA A 66 -6.85 1.68 -4.50
N SER A 67 -5.61 2.16 -4.67
CA SER A 67 -4.45 1.34 -5.04
C SER A 67 -4.15 0.31 -3.95
N GLU A 68 -3.96 0.72 -2.69
CA GLU A 68 -3.73 -0.20 -1.56
C GLU A 68 -4.81 -1.27 -1.47
N ARG A 69 -6.08 -0.86 -1.52
CA ARG A 69 -7.22 -1.77 -1.46
C ARG A 69 -7.17 -2.83 -2.56
N ARG A 70 -6.79 -2.46 -3.79
CA ARG A 70 -6.68 -3.41 -4.90
C ARG A 70 -5.58 -4.44 -4.64
N GLN A 71 -4.42 -4.02 -4.15
CA GLN A 71 -3.29 -4.93 -3.92
C GLN A 71 -3.57 -5.92 -2.78
N TYR A 72 -4.06 -5.43 -1.64
CA TYR A 72 -4.47 -6.30 -0.52
C TYR A 72 -5.59 -7.29 -0.92
N LEU A 73 -6.55 -6.90 -1.76
CA LEU A 73 -7.57 -7.85 -2.25
C LEU A 73 -6.98 -8.96 -3.13
N GLY A 74 -5.90 -8.67 -3.87
CA GLY A 74 -5.11 -9.67 -4.60
C GLY A 74 -4.42 -10.66 -3.66
N ASP A 75 -3.77 -10.15 -2.62
CA ASP A 75 -3.07 -10.97 -1.62
C ASP A 75 -4.05 -11.84 -0.82
N ILE A 76 -5.15 -11.27 -0.35
CA ILE A 76 -6.21 -11.98 0.39
C ILE A 76 -6.80 -13.10 -0.47
N ARG A 77 -6.99 -12.86 -1.76
CA ARG A 77 -7.47 -13.88 -2.70
C ARG A 77 -6.44 -15.01 -2.86
N THR A 78 -5.17 -14.67 -2.97
CA THR A 78 -4.08 -15.65 -3.07
C THR A 78 -4.00 -16.51 -1.81
N ALA A 79 -3.99 -15.90 -0.63
CA ALA A 79 -3.99 -16.62 0.65
C ALA A 79 -5.21 -17.54 0.78
N ARG A 80 -6.39 -17.08 0.37
CA ARG A 80 -7.61 -17.91 0.32
C ARG A 80 -7.46 -19.11 -0.60
N GLN A 81 -6.89 -18.93 -1.80
CA GLN A 81 -6.69 -20.02 -2.77
C GLN A 81 -5.70 -21.08 -2.26
N LEU A 82 -4.72 -20.67 -1.46
CA LEU A 82 -3.73 -21.55 -0.84
C LEU A 82 -4.25 -22.22 0.44
N GLY A 83 -5.41 -21.82 0.96
CA GLY A 83 -5.93 -22.30 2.24
C GLY A 83 -5.17 -21.75 3.46
N ASP A 84 -4.41 -20.67 3.30
CA ASP A 84 -3.65 -20.05 4.38
C ASP A 84 -4.52 -19.03 5.13
N ASP A 85 -5.31 -19.54 6.09
CA ASP A 85 -6.20 -18.73 6.92
C ASP A 85 -5.44 -17.74 7.81
N THR A 86 -4.23 -18.10 8.24
CA THR A 86 -3.39 -17.25 9.11
C THR A 86 -2.90 -16.03 8.34
N ALA A 87 -2.31 -16.24 7.16
CA ALA A 87 -1.86 -15.14 6.30
C ALA A 87 -3.04 -14.28 5.86
N ARG A 88 -4.18 -14.89 5.49
CA ARG A 88 -5.39 -14.13 5.12
C ARG A 88 -5.85 -13.21 6.24
N ALA A 89 -5.91 -13.70 7.47
CA ALA A 89 -6.33 -12.90 8.62
C ALA A 89 -5.35 -11.76 8.91
N GLN A 90 -4.05 -11.99 8.74
CA GLN A 90 -3.02 -10.96 8.90
C GLN A 90 -3.15 -9.87 7.84
N LEU A 91 -3.26 -10.24 6.56
CA LEU A 91 -3.44 -9.29 5.45
C LEU A 91 -4.67 -8.39 5.63
N ILE A 92 -5.77 -8.93 6.17
CA ILE A 92 -6.96 -8.12 6.48
C ILE A 92 -6.66 -7.09 7.58
N ARG A 93 -5.92 -7.48 8.64
CA ARG A 93 -5.53 -6.55 9.71
C ARG A 93 -4.60 -5.47 9.19
N ASP A 94 -3.62 -5.84 8.37
CA ASP A 94 -2.64 -4.92 7.80
C ASP A 94 -3.34 -3.87 6.91
N TYR A 95 -4.21 -4.32 5.99
CA TYR A 95 -5.02 -3.41 5.17
C TYR A 95 -5.86 -2.44 6.00
N LEU A 96 -6.52 -2.93 7.07
CA LEU A 96 -7.34 -2.07 7.92
C LEU A 96 -6.50 -1.06 8.70
N GLY A 97 -5.32 -1.47 9.17
CA GLY A 97 -4.34 -0.59 9.80
C GLY A 97 -3.89 0.52 8.85
N GLU A 98 -3.40 0.16 7.67
CA GLU A 98 -2.92 1.10 6.67
C GLU A 98 -4.02 2.02 6.14
N LYS A 99 -5.23 1.49 5.90
CA LYS A 99 -6.39 2.33 5.56
C LYS A 99 -6.65 3.36 6.64
N ASN A 100 -6.62 2.97 7.93
CA ASN A 100 -6.87 3.90 9.01
C ASN A 100 -5.75 4.94 9.10
N ASP A 101 -4.49 4.56 8.93
CA ASP A 101 -3.36 5.49 8.92
C ASP A 101 -3.45 6.50 7.77
N LEU A 102 -3.84 6.06 6.57
CA LEU A 102 -4.08 6.96 5.44
C LEU A 102 -5.26 7.89 5.71
N VAL A 103 -6.39 7.33 6.17
CA VAL A 103 -7.58 8.13 6.47
C VAL A 103 -7.28 9.18 7.54
N ASP A 104 -6.66 8.79 8.64
CA ASP A 104 -6.29 9.68 9.73
C ASP A 104 -5.27 10.74 9.26
N ARG A 105 -4.31 10.39 8.40
CA ARG A 105 -3.30 11.33 7.90
C ARG A 105 -3.86 12.39 6.95
N TYR A 106 -4.79 12.02 6.09
CA TYR A 106 -5.23 12.88 4.97
C TYR A 106 -6.58 13.56 5.20
N TYR A 107 -7.46 12.95 6.01
CA TYR A 107 -8.81 13.48 6.22
C TYR A 107 -9.01 13.98 7.65
N PHE A 108 -8.07 13.75 8.57
CA PHE A 108 -8.18 14.20 9.95
C PHE A 108 -6.91 14.90 10.46
N THR A 109 -7.09 15.84 11.38
CA THR A 109 -6.01 16.44 12.15
C THR A 109 -5.56 15.49 13.27
N GLN A 110 -4.43 15.79 13.94
CA GLN A 110 -3.96 15.00 15.09
C GLN A 110 -5.00 14.90 16.23
N ASP A 111 -5.88 15.90 16.39
CA ASP A 111 -7.01 15.89 17.33
C ASP A 111 -8.30 15.30 16.75
N ARG A 112 -8.20 14.53 15.65
CA ARG A 112 -9.30 13.83 14.94
C ARG A 112 -10.42 14.72 14.43
N LYS A 113 -10.12 15.98 14.09
CA LYS A 113 -11.07 16.85 13.40
C LYS A 113 -10.91 16.68 11.90
N PRO A 114 -12.01 16.67 11.11
CA PRO A 114 -11.90 16.62 9.66
C PRO A 114 -11.02 17.74 9.11
N ILE A 115 -10.08 17.42 8.22
CA ILE A 115 -9.32 18.43 7.46
C ILE A 115 -10.28 19.00 6.40
N PRO A 116 -10.47 20.33 6.34
CA PRO A 116 -11.34 20.95 5.34
C PRO A 116 -10.85 20.62 3.92
N TYR A 117 -11.77 20.18 3.05
CA TYR A 117 -11.50 19.94 1.63
C TYR A 117 -10.79 21.15 1.00
N GLY A 118 -9.66 20.92 0.33
CA GLY A 118 -8.84 21.97 -0.31
C GLY A 118 -7.70 22.53 0.55
N THR A 119 -7.59 22.11 1.81
CA THR A 119 -6.46 22.47 2.70
C THR A 119 -5.45 21.32 2.75
N LEU A 120 -4.72 21.09 1.65
CA LEU A 120 -3.61 20.13 1.68
C LEU A 120 -2.39 20.80 2.36
N ARG A 121 -1.69 20.04 3.21
CA ARG A 121 -0.40 20.45 3.80
C ARG A 121 0.75 20.24 2.82
#